data_AF-A0A2J7R478-F1
#
_entry.id   AF-A0A2J7R478-F1
#
_cell.length_a   1.000
_cell.length_b   1.000
_cell.length_c   1.000
_cell.angle_alpha   90.00
_cell.angle_beta   90.00
_cell.angle_gamma   90.00
#
_symmetry.space_group_name_H-M   'P 1'
#
loop_
_entity.id
_entity.type
_entity.pdbx_description
1 polymer ?
#
loop_
_entity_poly.entity_id
_entity_poly.type
_entity_poly.pdbx_seq_one_letter_code
_entity_poly.pdbx_strand_id
1 'polypeptide(L)'
;VFAMADFRAAMKFCFLLGKSGTETLETLKTAYKDDAMGKTPAFEWFSRLKNGEMSIDDKPCSGRPSTARTHENVDKISEIIKEDRRRTIEEIVELSGVQSGDWFFHHDNAPAHTALSVLQFLTKNGMTPVPHPPYSPDLAPCDFFLFPRMKRDVKGKRFADVAEVKEKTTEALSSISKDEFRQCFEKWNKRLDKCISVSGEYFEGD
;
A
#
# COMPACT_ATOMS: atom_id res chain seq x y z
N VAL A 1 13.63 13.01 12.13
CA VAL A 1 12.83 11.82 12.49
C VAL A 1 13.74 10.61 12.41
N PHE A 2 13.92 9.89 13.53
CA PHE A 2 14.78 8.70 13.58
C PHE A 2 14.00 7.47 13.12
N ALA A 3 14.64 6.61 12.32
CA ALA A 3 14.04 5.36 11.87
C ALA A 3 14.06 4.33 13.01
N MET A 4 13.15 3.36 12.97
CA MET A 4 13.14 2.25 13.95
C MET A 4 14.45 1.46 13.98
N ALA A 5 15.18 1.42 12.87
CA ALA A 5 16.51 0.83 12.78
C ALA A 5 17.55 1.53 13.68
N ASP A 6 17.47 2.86 13.84
CA ASP A 6 18.39 3.65 14.66
C ASP A 6 18.27 3.25 16.14
N PHE A 7 17.04 3.09 16.62
CA PHE A 7 16.77 2.63 17.99
C PHE A 7 17.25 1.20 18.22
N ARG A 8 17.09 0.32 17.24
CA ARG A 8 17.55 -1.09 17.33
C ARG A 8 19.07 -1.19 17.38
N ALA A 9 19.76 -0.40 16.56
CA ALA A 9 21.22 -0.30 16.58
C ALA A 9 21.73 0.22 17.93
N ALA A 10 21.12 1.28 18.47
CA ALA A 10 21.46 1.83 19.77
C ALA A 10 21.19 0.85 20.93
N MET A 11 20.09 0.08 20.88
CA MET A 11 19.80 -0.97 21.86
C MET A 11 20.81 -2.11 21.81
N LYS A 12 21.17 -2.57 20.60
CA LYS A 12 22.19 -3.61 20.41
C LYS A 12 23.55 -3.14 20.95
N PHE A 13 23.92 -1.89 20.70
CA PHE A 13 25.11 -1.28 21.26
C PHE A 13 25.08 -1.27 22.79
N CYS A 14 23.99 -0.83 23.42
CA CYS A 14 23.85 -0.83 24.88
C CYS A 14 23.90 -2.24 25.48
N PHE A 15 23.27 -3.22 24.82
CA PHE A 15 23.30 -4.62 25.23
C PHE A 15 24.72 -5.20 25.18
N LEU A 16 25.50 -4.91 24.13
CA LEU A 16 26.90 -5.31 23.99
C LEU A 16 27.81 -4.66 25.04
N LEU A 17 27.45 -3.47 25.53
CA LEU A 17 28.10 -2.81 26.67
C LEU A 17 27.71 -3.40 28.04
N GLY A 18 26.86 -4.44 28.07
CA GLY A 18 26.41 -5.07 29.31
C GLY A 18 25.36 -4.27 30.08
N LYS A 19 24.77 -3.23 29.48
CA LYS A 19 23.69 -2.46 30.12
C LYS A 19 22.41 -3.29 30.21
N SER A 20 21.64 -3.10 31.26
CA SER A 20 20.29 -3.64 31.43
C SER A 20 19.26 -2.94 30.53
N GLY A 21 18.09 -3.54 30.36
CA GLY A 21 17.01 -2.96 29.54
C GLY A 21 16.50 -1.62 30.08
N THR A 22 16.49 -1.47 31.41
CA THR A 22 16.18 -0.20 32.09
C THR A 22 17.21 0.89 31.80
N GLU A 23 18.50 0.58 31.90
CA GLU A 23 19.58 1.54 31.61
C GLU A 23 19.63 1.90 30.12
N THR A 24 19.32 0.94 29.26
CA THR A 24 19.21 1.14 27.81
C THR A 24 18.07 2.11 27.50
N LEU A 25 16.88 1.91 28.09
CA LEU A 25 15.74 2.80 27.90
C LEU A 25 16.03 4.24 28.35
N GLU A 26 16.68 4.41 29.51
CA GLU A 26 17.06 5.75 29.99
C GLU A 26 18.14 6.40 29.10
N THR A 27 19.09 5.60 28.59
CA THR A 27 20.07 6.08 27.61
C THR A 27 19.38 6.56 26.32
N LEU A 28 18.39 5.81 25.83
CA LEU A 28 17.61 6.18 24.64
C LEU A 28 16.77 7.44 24.88
N LYS A 29 16.07 7.55 26.00
CA LYS A 29 15.32 8.78 26.33
C LYS A 29 16.22 9.99 26.45
N THR A 30 17.43 9.82 26.99
CA THR A 30 18.41 10.92 27.10
C THR A 30 18.90 11.37 25.72
N ALA A 31 19.18 10.42 24.83
CA ALA A 31 19.71 10.70 23.50
C ALA A 31 18.65 11.24 22.53
N TYR A 32 17.44 10.69 22.56
CA TYR A 32 16.38 10.93 21.57
C TYR A 32 15.21 11.79 22.09
N LYS A 33 15.16 12.07 23.40
CA LYS A 33 14.14 12.92 24.06
C LYS A 33 12.72 12.54 23.64
N ASP A 34 11.95 13.47 23.08
CA ASP A 34 10.54 13.31 22.71
C ASP A 34 10.35 12.32 21.54
N ASP A 35 11.40 12.07 20.76
CA ASP A 35 11.41 11.10 19.66
C ASP A 35 11.77 9.67 20.11
N ALA A 36 12.03 9.45 21.41
CA ALA A 36 12.47 8.16 21.91
C ALA A 36 11.38 7.08 21.78
N MET A 37 11.82 5.87 21.41
CA MET A 37 10.98 4.66 21.41
C MET A 37 10.28 4.46 22.77
N GLY A 38 9.00 4.06 22.70
CA GLY A 38 8.21 3.72 23.88
C GLY A 38 8.78 2.56 24.71
N LYS A 39 8.39 2.49 25.99
CA LYS A 39 8.86 1.48 26.94
C LYS A 39 8.63 0.04 26.47
N THR A 40 7.44 -0.29 26.00
CA THR A 40 7.06 -1.67 25.64
C THR A 40 7.91 -2.23 24.49
N PRO A 41 8.05 -1.54 23.34
CA PRO A 41 8.94 -1.99 22.26
C PRO A 41 10.39 -2.16 22.71
N ALA A 42 10.91 -1.27 23.58
CA ALA A 42 12.28 -1.35 24.05
C ALA A 42 12.55 -2.63 24.86
N PHE A 43 11.63 -3.02 25.75
CA PHE A 43 11.77 -4.24 26.56
C PHE A 43 11.56 -5.53 25.75
N GLU A 44 10.64 -5.51 24.77
CA GLU A 44 10.47 -6.64 23.83
C GLU A 44 11.74 -6.89 23.02
N TRP A 45 12.32 -5.82 22.48
CA TRP A 45 13.56 -5.91 21.71
C TRP A 45 14.74 -6.34 22.58
N PHE A 46 14.82 -5.82 23.81
CA PHE A 46 15.84 -6.24 24.76
C PHE A 46 15.73 -7.73 25.14
N SER A 47 14.51 -8.27 25.19
CA SER A 47 14.26 -9.69 25.42
C SER A 47 14.70 -10.54 24.23
N ARG A 48 14.53 -10.05 22.99
CA ARG A 48 15.05 -10.72 21.77
C ARG A 48 16.58 -10.80 21.77
N LEU A 49 17.26 -9.72 22.16
CA LEU A 49 18.72 -9.70 22.31
C LEU A 49 19.21 -10.73 23.34
N LYS A 50 18.54 -10.85 24.49
CA LYS A 50 18.84 -11.90 25.49
C LYS A 50 18.65 -13.31 24.96
N ASN A 51 17.71 -13.51 24.05
CA ASN A 51 17.43 -14.80 23.42
C ASN A 51 18.35 -15.09 22.21
N GLY A 52 19.41 -14.29 22.00
CA GLY A 52 20.43 -14.51 20.97
C GLY A 52 20.08 -13.93 19.59
N GLU A 53 18.98 -13.20 19.46
CA GLU A 53 18.59 -12.56 18.22
C GLU A 53 19.28 -11.21 18.06
N MET A 54 20.44 -11.21 17.38
CA MET A 54 21.29 -10.03 17.20
C MET A 54 21.06 -9.27 15.89
N SER A 55 20.07 -9.67 15.08
CA SER A 55 19.75 -8.98 13.83
C SER A 55 19.06 -7.64 14.10
N ILE A 56 19.53 -6.57 13.46
CA ILE A 56 18.88 -5.25 13.50
C ILE A 56 17.86 -5.07 12.37
N ASP A 57 17.97 -5.91 11.34
CA ASP A 57 17.12 -5.88 10.16
C ASP A 57 15.70 -6.36 10.49
N ASP A 58 14.71 -5.81 9.78
CA ASP A 58 13.36 -6.34 9.83
C ASP A 58 13.38 -7.80 9.37
N LYS A 59 12.95 -8.70 10.25
CA LYS A 59 12.63 -10.06 9.84
C LYS A 59 11.55 -10.00 8.77
N PRO A 60 11.57 -10.91 7.78
CA PRO A 60 10.44 -11.07 6.89
C PRO A 60 9.19 -11.27 7.74
N CYS A 61 8.23 -10.37 7.64
CA CYS A 61 6.95 -10.54 8.30
C CYS A 61 6.37 -11.86 7.80
N SER A 62 6.24 -12.86 8.67
CA SER A 62 5.32 -13.97 8.43
C SER A 62 3.90 -13.43 8.57
N GLY A 63 3.48 -12.64 7.58
CA GLY A 63 2.08 -12.30 7.42
C GLY A 63 1.28 -13.60 7.30
N ARG A 64 0.01 -13.53 7.69
CA ARG A 64 -0.99 -14.58 7.43
C ARG A 64 -0.81 -15.06 5.98
N PRO A 65 -0.76 -16.38 5.71
CA PRO A 65 -0.76 -16.86 4.34
C PRO A 65 -1.98 -16.27 3.66
N SER A 66 -1.77 -15.41 2.65
CA SER A 66 -2.89 -14.84 1.93
C SER A 66 -3.51 -15.96 1.10
N THR A 67 -4.61 -16.49 1.61
CA THR A 67 -5.47 -17.46 0.91
C THR A 67 -6.05 -16.87 -0.37
N ALA A 68 -6.05 -15.53 -0.50
CA ALA A 68 -6.57 -14.82 -1.65
C ALA A 68 -5.53 -14.48 -2.72
N ARG A 69 -4.23 -14.29 -2.39
CA ARG A 69 -3.15 -14.00 -3.35
C ARG A 69 -2.47 -15.27 -3.89
N THR A 70 -3.24 -16.33 -4.11
CA THR A 70 -2.73 -17.48 -4.87
C THR A 70 -2.64 -17.10 -6.35
N HIS A 71 -1.69 -17.68 -7.08
CA HIS A 71 -1.58 -17.46 -8.54
C HIS A 71 -2.91 -17.79 -9.24
N GLU A 72 -3.59 -18.84 -8.77
CA GLU A 72 -4.90 -19.28 -9.23
C GLU A 72 -6.01 -18.23 -9.04
N ASN A 73 -6.08 -17.57 -7.88
CA ASN A 73 -7.08 -16.53 -7.63
C ASN A 73 -6.80 -15.26 -8.43
N VAL A 74 -5.52 -14.91 -8.59
CA VAL A 74 -5.09 -13.79 -9.45
C VAL A 74 -5.48 -14.05 -10.90
N ASP A 75 -5.26 -15.27 -11.40
CA ASP A 75 -5.65 -15.61 -12.77
C ASP A 75 -7.18 -15.69 -12.93
N LYS A 76 -7.93 -16.24 -11.97
CA LYS A 76 -9.40 -16.22 -11.97
C LYS A 76 -9.96 -14.79 -12.06
N ILE A 77 -9.47 -13.90 -11.21
CA ILE A 77 -9.89 -12.49 -11.22
C ILE A 77 -9.45 -11.81 -12.52
N SER A 78 -8.25 -12.12 -13.02
CA SER A 78 -7.79 -11.61 -14.30
C SER A 78 -8.70 -12.06 -15.45
N GLU A 79 -9.21 -13.28 -15.46
CA GLU A 79 -10.14 -13.76 -16.49
C GLU A 79 -11.51 -13.11 -16.38
N ILE A 80 -12.07 -12.98 -15.16
CA ILE A 80 -13.34 -12.27 -14.93
C ILE A 80 -13.27 -10.81 -15.42
N ILE A 81 -12.16 -10.12 -15.14
CA ILE A 81 -11.94 -8.75 -15.59
C ILE A 81 -11.73 -8.70 -17.11
N LYS A 82 -11.05 -9.68 -17.72
CA LYS A 82 -10.87 -9.73 -19.18
C LYS A 82 -12.20 -9.95 -19.91
N GLU A 83 -13.11 -10.74 -19.33
CA GLU A 83 -14.43 -11.01 -19.89
C GLU A 83 -15.29 -9.74 -19.93
N ASP A 84 -15.39 -9.01 -18.81
CA ASP A 84 -16.02 -7.70 -18.78
C ASP A 84 -15.35 -6.77 -17.77
N ARG A 85 -14.78 -5.67 -18.28
CA ARG A 85 -14.08 -4.67 -17.45
C ARG A 85 -15.00 -3.68 -16.77
N ARG A 86 -16.29 -3.70 -17.10
CA ARG A 86 -17.32 -2.88 -16.44
C ARG A 86 -17.90 -3.58 -15.22
N ARG A 87 -17.48 -4.82 -14.96
CA ARG A 87 -17.90 -5.59 -13.79
C ARG A 87 -17.71 -4.73 -12.55
N THR A 88 -18.76 -4.63 -11.76
CA THR A 88 -18.62 -4.00 -10.45
C THR A 88 -17.79 -4.91 -9.56
N ILE A 89 -17.28 -4.33 -8.48
CA ILE A 89 -16.51 -5.09 -7.53
C ILE A 89 -17.41 -6.14 -6.84
N GLU A 90 -18.73 -5.91 -6.73
CA GLU A 90 -19.69 -6.95 -6.29
C GLU A 90 -19.56 -8.19 -7.17
N GLU A 91 -19.67 -8.01 -8.49
CA GLU A 91 -19.70 -9.11 -9.44
C GLU A 91 -18.36 -9.84 -9.47
N ILE A 92 -17.24 -9.13 -9.35
CA ILE A 92 -15.91 -9.75 -9.30
C ILE A 92 -15.75 -10.62 -8.05
N VAL A 93 -16.21 -10.15 -6.89
CA VAL A 93 -16.13 -10.93 -5.64
C VAL A 93 -17.05 -12.15 -5.69
N GLU A 94 -18.27 -11.98 -6.20
CA GLU A 94 -19.23 -13.08 -6.34
C GLU A 94 -18.73 -14.16 -7.31
N LEU A 95 -18.17 -13.76 -8.45
CA LEU A 95 -17.68 -14.69 -9.48
C LEU A 95 -16.35 -15.35 -9.10
N SER A 96 -15.48 -14.66 -8.36
CA SER A 96 -14.17 -15.21 -7.99
C SER A 96 -14.21 -16.08 -6.73
N GLY A 97 -15.21 -15.90 -5.86
CA GLY A 97 -15.32 -16.62 -4.58
C GLY A 97 -14.19 -16.30 -3.59
N VAL A 98 -13.39 -15.27 -3.88
CA VAL A 98 -12.24 -14.89 -3.08
C VAL A 98 -12.71 -14.10 -1.85
N GLN A 99 -12.49 -14.65 -0.65
CA GLN A 99 -12.84 -13.95 0.58
C GLN A 99 -11.95 -12.71 0.79
N SER A 100 -12.59 -11.59 1.10
CA SER A 100 -12.03 -10.25 0.99
C SER A 100 -11.06 -9.83 2.11
N GLY A 101 -10.77 -10.68 3.10
CA GLY A 101 -9.86 -10.35 4.21
C GLY A 101 -8.39 -10.10 3.83
N ASP A 102 -8.06 -10.24 2.54
CA ASP A 102 -6.71 -10.20 2.00
C ASP A 102 -6.52 -9.10 0.93
N TRP A 103 -7.56 -8.29 0.65
CA TRP A 103 -7.52 -7.26 -0.38
C TRP A 103 -7.65 -5.88 0.25
N PHE A 104 -6.79 -4.97 -0.21
CA PHE A 104 -6.83 -3.57 0.12
C PHE A 104 -7.49 -2.80 -1.03
N PHE A 105 -8.48 -1.99 -0.71
CA PHE A 105 -9.20 -1.17 -1.68
C PHE A 105 -8.68 0.26 -1.66
N HIS A 106 -8.10 0.72 -2.76
CA HIS A 106 -7.62 2.11 -2.87
C HIS A 106 -8.56 2.93 -3.76
N HIS A 107 -8.98 4.08 -3.25
CA HIS A 107 -9.79 5.09 -3.94
C HIS A 107 -9.55 6.46 -3.30
N ASP A 108 -9.93 7.54 -4.00
CA ASP A 108 -9.81 8.90 -3.48
C ASP A 108 -10.96 9.26 -2.52
N ASN A 109 -10.80 10.38 -1.82
CA ASN A 109 -11.75 10.85 -0.81
C ASN A 109 -12.91 11.67 -1.40
N ALA A 110 -13.33 11.42 -2.64
CA ALA A 110 -14.49 12.10 -3.20
C ALA A 110 -15.73 11.91 -2.30
N PRO A 111 -16.64 12.89 -2.16
CA PRO A 111 -17.78 12.76 -1.23
C PRO A 111 -18.65 11.52 -1.46
N ALA A 112 -18.79 11.08 -2.71
CA ALA A 112 -19.51 9.86 -3.06
C ALA A 112 -18.83 8.60 -2.51
N HIS A 113 -17.50 8.61 -2.42
CA HIS A 113 -16.68 7.49 -1.98
C HIS A 113 -16.62 7.36 -0.46
N THR A 114 -16.73 8.48 0.27
CA THR A 114 -16.75 8.50 1.74
C THR A 114 -18.16 8.41 2.33
N ALA A 115 -19.18 8.28 1.48
CA ALA A 115 -20.57 8.16 1.92
C ALA A 115 -20.77 6.92 2.81
N LEU A 116 -21.61 7.04 3.83
CA LEU A 116 -21.86 5.94 4.79
C LEU A 116 -22.33 4.65 4.09
N SER A 117 -23.18 4.79 3.07
CA SER A 117 -23.66 3.66 2.27
C SER A 117 -22.52 2.90 1.58
N VAL A 118 -21.51 3.62 1.08
CA VAL A 118 -20.33 3.02 0.44
C VAL A 118 -19.42 2.37 1.48
N LEU A 119 -19.16 3.02 2.61
CA LEU A 119 -18.33 2.43 3.68
C LEU A 119 -18.95 1.16 4.28
N GLN A 120 -20.27 1.17 4.48
CA GLN A 120 -21.03 -0.01 4.91
C GLN A 120 -20.93 -1.14 3.89
N PHE A 121 -21.04 -0.81 2.60
CA PHE A 121 -20.87 -1.77 1.52
C PHE A 121 -19.47 -2.39 1.51
N LEU A 122 -18.42 -1.57 1.57
CA LEU A 122 -17.03 -2.06 1.60
C LEU A 122 -16.80 -2.99 2.80
N THR A 123 -17.28 -2.58 3.98
CA THR A 123 -17.16 -3.38 5.22
C THR A 123 -17.91 -4.71 5.12
N LYS A 124 -19.15 -4.70 4.62
CA LYS A 124 -19.98 -5.90 4.44
C LYS A 124 -19.31 -6.91 3.51
N ASN A 125 -18.63 -6.41 2.48
CA ASN A 125 -17.90 -7.25 1.53
C ASN A 125 -16.47 -7.55 1.97
N GLY A 126 -16.04 -7.10 3.15
CA GLY A 126 -14.69 -7.33 3.70
C GLY A 126 -13.59 -6.57 2.97
N MET A 127 -13.92 -5.56 2.17
CA MET A 127 -12.95 -4.74 1.44
C MET A 127 -12.41 -3.69 2.40
N THR A 128 -11.13 -3.76 2.72
CA THR A 128 -10.51 -2.79 3.65
C THR A 128 -10.05 -1.57 2.85
N PRO A 129 -10.69 -0.40 2.98
CA PRO A 129 -10.24 0.80 2.29
C PRO A 129 -8.88 1.25 2.84
N VAL A 130 -7.97 1.59 1.93
CA VAL A 130 -6.67 2.18 2.25
C VAL A 130 -6.86 3.67 2.49
N PRO A 131 -6.36 4.23 3.61
CA PRO A 131 -6.39 5.66 3.83
C PRO A 131 -5.70 6.41 2.68
N HIS A 132 -6.36 7.43 2.16
CA HIS A 132 -5.80 8.31 1.14
C HIS A 132 -5.78 9.75 1.68
N PRO A 133 -4.69 10.51 1.53
CA PRO A 133 -4.66 11.91 1.92
C PRO A 133 -5.48 12.79 0.95
N PRO A 134 -6.11 13.89 1.43
CA PRO A 134 -6.76 14.86 0.55
C PRO A 134 -5.80 15.44 -0.50
N TYR A 135 -6.34 15.79 -1.67
CA TYR A 135 -5.62 16.50 -2.74
C TYR A 135 -4.29 15.87 -3.18
N SER A 136 -4.16 14.54 -3.12
CA SER A 136 -2.91 13.83 -3.39
C SER A 136 -3.00 12.93 -4.63
N PRO A 137 -3.26 13.48 -5.83
CA PRO A 137 -3.36 12.70 -7.06
C PRO A 137 -2.03 12.01 -7.43
N ASP A 138 -0.90 12.54 -6.96
CA ASP A 138 0.43 11.95 -7.07
C ASP A 138 0.57 10.63 -6.30
N LEU A 139 -0.32 10.37 -5.34
CA LEU A 139 -0.40 9.14 -4.55
C LEU A 139 -1.55 8.22 -4.97
N ALA A 140 -2.25 8.52 -6.07
CA ALA A 140 -3.32 7.70 -6.61
C ALA A 140 -2.88 7.03 -7.93
N PRO A 141 -2.73 5.69 -7.98
CA PRO A 141 -2.33 4.97 -9.19
C PRO A 141 -3.21 5.26 -10.41
N CYS A 142 -4.50 5.50 -10.19
CA CYS A 142 -5.41 5.90 -11.26
C CYS A 142 -5.00 7.25 -11.89
N ASP A 143 -4.62 8.23 -11.07
CA ASP A 143 -4.30 9.58 -11.51
C ASP A 143 -2.90 9.71 -12.10
N PHE A 144 -1.87 9.14 -11.48
CA PHE A 144 -0.49 9.28 -11.98
C PHE A 144 -0.12 8.28 -13.08
N PHE A 145 -0.87 7.17 -13.24
CA PHE A 145 -0.54 6.11 -14.20
C PHE A 145 -1.69 5.77 -15.16
N LEU A 146 -2.83 5.29 -14.65
CA LEU A 146 -3.88 4.69 -15.49
C LEU A 146 -4.51 5.71 -16.45
N PHE A 147 -4.95 6.86 -15.92
CA PHE A 147 -5.58 7.89 -16.75
C PHE A 147 -4.60 8.51 -17.74
N PRO A 148 -3.34 8.86 -17.40
CA PRO A 148 -2.34 9.28 -18.39
C PRO A 148 -2.11 8.24 -19.49
N ARG A 149 -1.98 6.96 -19.13
CA ARG A 149 -1.76 5.86 -20.07
C ARG A 149 -2.91 5.70 -21.07
N MET A 150 -4.15 5.81 -20.58
CA MET A 150 -5.35 5.78 -21.41
C MET A 150 -5.47 7.05 -22.26
N LYS A 151 -5.29 8.22 -21.65
CA LYS A 151 -5.36 9.53 -22.32
C LYS A 151 -4.38 9.61 -23.49
N ARG A 152 -3.18 9.05 -23.37
CA ARG A 152 -2.20 9.02 -24.47
C ARG A 152 -2.80 8.44 -25.75
N ASP A 153 -3.61 7.39 -25.65
CA ASP A 153 -4.13 6.66 -26.80
C ASP A 153 -5.43 7.29 -27.34
N VAL A 154 -6.18 8.01 -26.50
CA VAL A 154 -7.45 8.66 -26.90
C VAL A 154 -7.29 10.15 -27.25
N LYS A 155 -6.21 10.80 -26.82
CA LYS A 155 -5.99 12.24 -27.00
C LYS A 155 -5.92 12.59 -28.48
N GLY A 156 -6.68 13.62 -28.87
CA GLY A 156 -6.71 14.14 -30.24
C GLY A 156 -7.60 13.33 -31.20
N LYS A 157 -8.22 12.24 -30.75
CA LYS A 157 -9.18 11.47 -31.54
C LYS A 157 -10.59 12.03 -31.35
N ARG A 158 -11.38 12.02 -32.43
CA ARG A 158 -12.83 12.25 -32.38
C ARG A 158 -13.52 10.90 -32.47
N PHE A 159 -14.56 10.73 -31.67
CA PHE A 159 -15.38 9.54 -31.64
C PHE A 159 -16.81 9.94 -32.04
N ALA A 160 -17.47 9.10 -32.82
CA ALA A 160 -18.81 9.33 -33.33
C ALA A 160 -19.86 9.19 -32.23
N ASP A 161 -19.66 8.25 -31.30
CA ASP A 161 -20.59 7.97 -30.22
C ASP A 161 -19.91 7.38 -28.96
N VAL A 162 -20.73 7.14 -27.94
CA VAL A 162 -20.28 6.57 -26.67
C VAL A 162 -19.82 5.11 -26.80
N ALA A 163 -20.36 4.35 -27.76
CA ALA A 163 -19.97 2.96 -27.96
C ALA A 163 -18.53 2.89 -28.48
N GLU A 164 -18.17 3.75 -29.42
CA GLU A 164 -16.80 3.87 -29.93
C GLU A 164 -15.82 4.32 -28.84
N VAL A 165 -16.18 5.30 -28.01
CA VAL A 165 -15.35 5.71 -26.86
C VAL A 165 -15.09 4.54 -25.92
N LYS A 166 -16.13 3.75 -25.64
CA LYS A 166 -16.05 2.58 -24.77
C LYS A 166 -15.14 1.51 -25.38
N GLU A 167 -15.30 1.19 -26.66
CA GLU A 167 -14.46 0.23 -27.37
C GLU A 167 -12.99 0.64 -27.34
N LYS A 168 -12.67 1.88 -27.73
CA LYS A 168 -11.29 2.37 -27.76
C LYS A 168 -10.65 2.52 -26.39
N THR A 169 -11.44 2.86 -25.38
CA THR A 169 -10.98 2.85 -23.99
C THR A 169 -10.68 1.42 -23.51
N THR A 170 -11.54 0.45 -23.84
CA THR A 170 -11.29 -0.96 -23.52
C THR A 170 -10.05 -1.48 -24.24
N GLU A 171 -9.84 -1.17 -25.52
CA GLU A 171 -8.60 -1.51 -26.25
C GLU A 171 -7.37 -0.93 -25.54
N ALA A 172 -7.39 0.37 -25.20
CA ALA A 172 -6.29 1.03 -24.50
C ALA A 172 -5.97 0.34 -23.15
N LEU A 173 -7.00 0.03 -22.35
CA LEU A 173 -6.84 -0.71 -21.10
C LEU A 173 -6.31 -2.14 -21.33
N SER A 174 -6.67 -2.77 -22.44
CA SER A 174 -6.26 -4.16 -22.77
C SER A 174 -4.79 -4.24 -23.11
N SER A 175 -4.27 -3.15 -23.66
CA SER A 175 -2.89 -3.04 -24.08
C SER A 175 -1.92 -2.84 -22.90
N ILE A 176 -2.43 -2.61 -21.68
CA ILE A 176 -1.59 -2.48 -20.49
C ILE A 176 -1.18 -3.88 -20.02
N SER A 177 0.11 -4.16 -20.08
CA SER A 177 0.68 -5.44 -19.69
C SER A 177 0.65 -5.65 -18.17
N LYS A 178 0.70 -6.92 -17.73
CA LYS A 178 0.87 -7.27 -16.30
C LYS A 178 2.14 -6.62 -15.71
N ASP A 179 3.20 -6.47 -16.50
CA ASP A 179 4.45 -5.86 -16.05
C ASP A 179 4.34 -4.34 -15.88
N GLU A 180 3.60 -3.64 -16.75
CA GLU A 180 3.29 -2.21 -16.56
C GLU A 180 2.52 -1.96 -15.27
N PHE A 181 1.53 -2.81 -14.94
CA PHE A 181 0.84 -2.73 -13.65
C PHE A 181 1.80 -2.97 -12.48
N ARG A 182 2.67 -3.99 -12.56
CA ARG A 182 3.67 -4.24 -11.51
C ARG A 182 4.56 -3.02 -11.27
N GLN A 183 5.08 -2.42 -12.34
CA GLN A 183 5.89 -1.20 -12.26
C GLN A 183 5.11 -0.01 -11.68
N CYS A 184 3.83 0.12 -11.99
CA CYS A 184 2.98 1.14 -11.37
C CYS A 184 2.93 1.00 -9.84
N PHE A 185 2.73 -0.21 -9.32
CA PHE A 185 2.71 -0.45 -7.88
C PHE A 185 4.08 -0.24 -7.22
N GLU A 186 5.18 -0.60 -7.89
CA GLU A 186 6.53 -0.28 -7.42
C GLU A 186 6.78 1.23 -7.34
N LYS A 187 6.32 1.99 -8.35
CA LYS A 187 6.36 3.46 -8.33
C LYS A 187 5.48 4.04 -7.23
N TRP A 188 4.33 3.43 -6.96
CA TRP A 188 3.46 3.86 -5.88
C TRP A 188 4.16 3.78 -4.52
N ASN A 189 4.85 2.68 -4.23
CA ASN A 189 5.66 2.56 -3.01
C ASN A 189 6.73 3.66 -2.91
N LYS A 190 7.48 3.91 -4.00
CA LYS A 190 8.49 4.98 -4.02
C LYS A 190 7.89 6.37 -3.78
N ARG A 191 6.70 6.63 -4.33
CA ARG A 191 5.97 7.90 -4.14
C ARG A 191 5.51 8.07 -2.69
N LEU A 192 5.05 7.00 -2.05
CA LEU A 192 4.71 7.01 -0.62
C LEU A 192 5.96 7.28 0.23
N ASP A 193 7.09 6.62 -0.04
CA ASP A 193 8.36 6.88 0.65
C ASP A 193 8.83 8.32 0.45
N LYS A 194 8.72 8.84 -0.78
CA LYS A 194 9.06 10.23 -1.10
C LYS A 194 8.19 11.21 -0.32
N CYS A 195 6.87 11.02 -0.30
CA CYS A 195 5.93 11.81 0.51
C CYS A 195 6.34 11.85 1.98
N ILE A 196 6.71 10.71 2.57
CA ILE A 196 7.19 10.63 3.96
C ILE A 196 8.49 11.44 4.13
N SER A 197 9.45 11.29 3.22
CA SER A 197 10.73 12.01 3.30
C SER A 197 10.62 13.53 3.18
N VAL A 198 9.61 14.02 2.46
CA VAL A 198 9.32 15.46 2.32
C VAL A 198 8.24 15.94 3.29
N SER A 199 7.90 15.13 4.30
CA SER A 199 6.93 15.47 5.35
C SER A 199 5.54 15.85 4.83
N GLY A 200 5.09 15.22 3.74
CA GLY A 200 3.75 15.43 3.17
C GLY A 200 3.64 16.57 2.17
N GLU A 201 4.73 17.27 1.86
CA GLU A 201 4.76 18.28 0.80
C GLU A 201 4.64 17.66 -0.60
N TYR A 202 4.12 18.45 -1.55
CA TYR A 202 4.10 18.04 -2.95
C TYR A 202 5.52 17.88 -3.48
N PHE A 203 5.71 16.86 -4.31
CA PHE A 203 6.97 16.64 -5.00
C PHE A 203 6.75 16.54 -6.51
N GLU A 204 7.62 17.20 -7.28
CA GLU A 204 7.67 17.04 -8.74
C GLU A 204 8.65 15.92 -9.13
N GLY A 205 8.33 15.23 -10.23
CA GLY A 205 9.22 14.30 -10.93
C GLY A 205 9.24 12.85 -10.42
N ASP A 206 9.01 11.93 -11.35
CA ASP A 206 9.62 10.58 -11.42
C ASP A 206 10.59 10.56 -12.62
#